data_AF-A0A3P7M3J0-F1
#
_entry.id   AF-A0A3P7M3J0-F1
#
_cell.length_a   1.000
_cell.length_b   1.000
_cell.length_c   1.000
_cell.angle_alpha   90.00
_cell.angle_beta   90.00
_cell.angle_gamma   90.00
#
_symmetry.space_group_name_H-M   'P 1'
#
loop_
_entity.id
_entity.type
_entity.pdbx_description
1 polymer ?
#
loop_
_entity_poly.entity_id
_entity_poly.type
_entity_poly.pdbx_seq_one_letter_code
_entity_poly.pdbx_strand_id
1 'polypeptide(L)'
;MRDLSSVCLNFRSVDGANVKEPASLPEKFTRLLPALRLQFWEGITRARNKLEGDLPLLHPVEDLGVRDNQLIKCLENIQLLDARLKLNPLSQHPKLEYLLHTYGKRAEKFSELTAASKELNKKESLLQLDELISRKRVLRRLGFCSEDDVIHLKGRIACEISTGDELMLTELLLDGFFSDMTPEQLAGVLSCFVSEKSTSKEGGVRLQPDMEAALQTIKVSIFY
;
A
#
# COMPACT_ATOMS: atom_id res chain seq x y z
N MET A 1 -44.19 -13.43 -29.50
CA MET A 1 -44.88 -13.42 -28.18
C MET A 1 -45.92 -14.53 -27.97
N ARG A 2 -46.30 -15.36 -28.98
CA ARG A 2 -47.32 -16.42 -28.79
C ARG A 2 -46.80 -17.83 -28.51
N ASP A 3 -45.51 -18.12 -28.70
CA ASP A 3 -45.00 -19.51 -28.55
C ASP A 3 -44.41 -19.83 -27.17
N LEU A 4 -44.00 -18.81 -26.41
CA LEU A 4 -43.44 -18.99 -25.05
C LEU A 4 -44.48 -19.34 -23.98
N SER A 5 -45.78 -19.09 -24.24
CA SER A 5 -46.83 -19.41 -23.26
C SER A 5 -47.05 -20.92 -23.09
N SER A 6 -46.52 -21.74 -24.00
CA SER A 6 -46.58 -23.21 -23.94
C SER A 6 -45.47 -23.83 -23.07
N VAL A 7 -44.50 -23.01 -22.64
CA VAL A 7 -43.37 -23.41 -21.80
C VAL A 7 -43.63 -23.09 -20.33
N CYS A 8 -44.70 -22.35 -20.03
CA CYS A 8 -45.13 -22.08 -18.66
C CYS A 8 -45.43 -23.41 -17.97
N LEU A 9 -44.58 -23.77 -17.01
CA LEU A 9 -44.90 -24.74 -15.98
C LEU A 9 -46.17 -24.22 -15.28
N ASN A 10 -47.35 -24.68 -15.70
CA ASN A 10 -48.65 -24.27 -15.18
C ASN A 10 -48.82 -24.82 -13.75
N PHE A 11 -48.10 -24.24 -12.80
CA PHE A 11 -48.26 -24.49 -11.38
C PHE A 11 -48.85 -23.24 -10.76
N ARG A 12 -50.11 -23.33 -10.30
CA ARG A 12 -50.85 -22.18 -9.75
C ARG A 12 -50.27 -21.65 -8.43
N SER A 13 -49.33 -22.35 -7.81
CA SER A 13 -48.55 -21.92 -6.65
C SER A 13 -47.57 -23.05 -6.33
N VAL A 14 -46.26 -22.77 -6.30
CA VAL A 14 -45.37 -23.58 -5.45
C VAL A 14 -45.55 -22.97 -4.07
N ASP A 15 -46.43 -23.55 -3.27
CA ASP A 15 -46.87 -22.99 -1.98
C ASP A 15 -45.69 -22.44 -1.18
N GLY A 16 -45.65 -21.10 -1.07
CA GLY A 16 -44.74 -20.39 -0.17
C GLY A 16 -43.29 -20.22 -0.63
N ALA A 17 -42.99 -20.24 -1.93
CA ALA A 17 -41.71 -19.78 -2.44
C ALA A 17 -41.59 -18.24 -2.30
N ASN A 18 -40.89 -17.78 -1.26
CA ASN A 18 -40.60 -16.35 -1.05
C ASN A 18 -39.44 -15.95 -1.98
N VAL A 19 -39.70 -15.02 -2.91
CA VAL A 19 -38.70 -14.47 -3.85
C VAL A 19 -37.50 -13.87 -3.11
N LYS A 20 -37.67 -13.46 -1.85
CA LYS A 20 -36.62 -12.86 -1.02
C LYS A 20 -35.66 -13.89 -0.39
N GLU A 21 -35.98 -15.19 -0.41
CA GLU A 21 -35.13 -16.26 0.16
C GLU A 21 -34.98 -17.45 -0.80
N PRO A 22 -34.24 -17.26 -1.91
CA PRO A 22 -34.04 -18.30 -2.92
C PRO A 22 -33.28 -19.53 -2.37
N ALA A 23 -32.47 -19.35 -1.33
CA ALA A 23 -31.71 -20.43 -0.69
C ALA A 23 -32.58 -21.45 0.06
N SER A 24 -33.83 -21.09 0.41
CA SER A 24 -34.78 -21.99 1.08
C SER A 24 -35.47 -22.96 0.11
N LEU A 25 -35.33 -22.76 -1.20
CA LEU A 25 -36.02 -23.54 -2.23
C LEU A 25 -35.60 -25.02 -2.23
N PRO A 26 -34.30 -25.39 -2.23
CA PRO A 26 -33.89 -26.79 -2.27
C PRO A 26 -34.44 -27.60 -1.09
N GLU A 27 -34.45 -27.02 0.12
CA GLU A 27 -35.01 -27.66 1.32
C GLU A 27 -36.53 -27.85 1.26
N LYS A 28 -37.24 -26.95 0.59
CA LYS A 28 -38.68 -27.09 0.35
C LYS A 28 -38.97 -28.17 -0.69
N PHE A 29 -38.15 -28.25 -1.74
CA PHE A 29 -38.26 -29.32 -2.75
C PHE A 29 -38.00 -30.72 -2.17
N THR A 30 -37.08 -30.85 -1.20
CA THR A 30 -36.82 -32.12 -0.51
C THR A 30 -37.92 -32.53 0.48
N ARG A 31 -38.89 -31.67 0.77
CA ARG A 31 -40.07 -31.97 1.59
C ARG A 31 -41.31 -32.35 0.77
N LEU A 32 -41.32 -32.10 -0.55
CA LEU A 32 -42.43 -32.46 -1.44
C LEU A 32 -42.55 -33.96 -1.68
N LEU A 33 -43.74 -34.46 -1.99
CA LEU A 33 -43.96 -35.87 -2.35
C LEU A 33 -43.07 -36.29 -3.54
N PRO A 34 -42.52 -37.53 -3.56
CA PRO A 34 -41.65 -38.01 -4.63
C PRO A 34 -42.26 -37.89 -6.03
N ALA A 35 -43.57 -38.13 -6.16
CA ALA A 35 -44.29 -38.01 -7.43
C ALA A 35 -44.26 -36.59 -8.02
N LEU A 36 -44.34 -35.56 -7.17
CA LEU A 36 -44.29 -34.15 -7.63
C LEU A 36 -42.88 -33.77 -8.07
N ARG A 37 -41.83 -34.27 -7.40
CA ARG A 37 -40.43 -33.99 -7.80
C ARG A 37 -40.09 -34.56 -9.18
N LEU A 38 -40.61 -35.75 -9.50
CA LEU A 38 -40.48 -36.35 -10.83
C LEU A 38 -41.18 -35.48 -11.88
N GLN A 39 -42.39 -34.99 -11.61
CA GLN A 39 -43.09 -34.08 -12.52
C GLN A 39 -42.34 -32.75 -12.74
N PHE A 40 -41.70 -32.20 -11.70
CA PHE A 40 -40.82 -31.02 -11.82
C PHE A 40 -39.61 -31.30 -12.71
N TRP A 41 -38.91 -32.42 -12.45
CA TRP A 41 -37.74 -32.82 -13.24
C TRP A 41 -38.08 -33.08 -14.71
N GLU A 42 -39.20 -33.76 -14.97
CA GLU A 42 -39.72 -33.96 -16.32
C GLU A 42 -40.13 -32.65 -16.99
N GLY A 43 -40.68 -31.69 -16.22
CA GLY A 43 -40.97 -30.33 -16.69
C GLY A 43 -39.72 -29.57 -17.12
N ILE A 44 -38.68 -29.57 -16.28
CA ILE A 44 -37.38 -28.94 -16.58
C ILE A 44 -36.71 -29.62 -17.77
N THR A 45 -36.75 -30.96 -17.82
CA THR A 45 -36.16 -31.72 -18.94
C THR A 45 -36.89 -31.44 -20.24
N ARG A 46 -38.23 -31.35 -20.22
CA ARG A 46 -39.03 -30.93 -21.39
C ARG A 46 -38.68 -29.52 -21.86
N ALA A 47 -38.52 -28.57 -20.93
CA ALA A 47 -38.12 -27.20 -21.26
C ALA A 47 -36.70 -27.17 -21.85
N ARG A 48 -35.74 -27.86 -21.23
CA ARG A 48 -34.35 -27.96 -21.71
C ARG A 48 -34.26 -28.58 -23.10
N ASN A 49 -34.99 -29.66 -23.35
CA ASN A 49 -34.98 -30.35 -24.65
C ASN A 49 -35.63 -29.49 -25.74
N LYS A 50 -36.65 -28.69 -25.40
CA LYS A 50 -37.29 -27.74 -26.34
C LYS A 50 -36.41 -26.53 -26.66
N LEU A 51 -35.50 -26.16 -25.76
CA LEU A 51 -34.60 -25.01 -25.87
C LEU A 51 -33.16 -25.41 -26.28
N GLU A 52 -32.98 -26.64 -26.77
CA GLU A 52 -31.67 -27.15 -27.23
C GLU A 52 -30.53 -27.01 -26.20
N GLY A 53 -30.89 -26.98 -24.90
CA GLY A 53 -29.94 -26.89 -23.79
C GLY A 53 -29.54 -25.47 -23.38
N ASP A 54 -29.87 -24.43 -24.14
CA ASP A 54 -29.54 -23.04 -23.78
C ASP A 54 -30.76 -22.35 -23.18
N LEU A 55 -30.69 -22.08 -21.87
CA LEU A 55 -31.77 -21.43 -21.14
C LEU A 55 -31.57 -19.91 -21.23
N PRO A 56 -32.56 -19.14 -21.74
CA PRO A 56 -32.43 -17.69 -21.83
C PRO A 56 -32.26 -17.11 -20.43
N LEU A 57 -31.18 -16.36 -20.23
CA LEU A 57 -30.90 -15.65 -19.00
C LEU A 57 -31.83 -14.44 -18.89
N LEU A 58 -32.29 -14.15 -17.67
CA LEU A 58 -33.08 -12.95 -17.41
C LEU A 58 -32.20 -11.71 -17.50
N HIS A 59 -32.65 -10.72 -18.26
CA HIS A 59 -31.99 -9.44 -18.38
C HIS A 59 -32.23 -8.61 -17.11
N PRO A 60 -31.18 -8.15 -16.39
CA PRO A 60 -31.35 -7.44 -15.11
C PRO A 60 -32.17 -6.14 -15.18
N VAL A 61 -32.14 -5.44 -16.33
CA VAL A 61 -32.86 -4.17 -16.52
C VAL A 61 -34.28 -4.40 -17.06
N GLU A 62 -34.42 -5.13 -18.17
CA GLU A 62 -35.71 -5.37 -18.84
C GLU A 62 -36.61 -6.35 -18.08
N ASP A 63 -36.07 -7.47 -17.57
CA ASP A 63 -36.85 -8.53 -16.94
C ASP A 63 -36.94 -8.38 -15.41
N LEU A 64 -35.86 -7.96 -14.75
CA LEU A 64 -35.81 -7.80 -13.29
C LEU A 64 -36.11 -6.35 -12.83
N GLY A 65 -36.21 -5.39 -13.75
CA GLY A 65 -36.62 -4.02 -13.47
C GLY A 65 -35.63 -3.20 -12.64
N VAL A 66 -34.35 -3.56 -12.60
CA VAL A 66 -33.31 -2.84 -11.83
C VAL A 66 -32.99 -1.49 -12.50
N ARG A 67 -33.07 -0.40 -11.73
CA ARG A 67 -32.94 0.99 -12.23
C ARG A 67 -31.61 1.67 -11.85
N ASP A 68 -30.64 0.90 -11.39
CA ASP A 68 -29.35 1.43 -10.94
C ASP A 68 -28.52 1.94 -12.11
N ASN A 69 -28.24 3.24 -12.13
CA ASN A 69 -27.51 3.89 -13.23
C ASN A 69 -26.07 3.36 -13.40
N GLN A 70 -25.43 2.96 -12.30
CA GLN A 70 -24.10 2.32 -12.37
C GLN A 70 -24.16 0.96 -13.07
N LEU A 71 -25.19 0.15 -12.79
CA LEU A 71 -25.37 -1.16 -13.40
C LEU A 71 -25.65 -1.03 -14.90
N ILE A 72 -26.51 -0.09 -15.29
CA ILE A 72 -26.84 0.17 -16.71
C ILE A 72 -25.56 0.51 -17.48
N LYS A 73 -24.72 1.41 -16.97
CA LYS A 73 -23.42 1.76 -17.59
C LYS A 73 -22.47 0.56 -17.67
N CYS A 74 -22.42 -0.28 -16.65
CA CYS A 74 -21.61 -1.49 -16.68
C CYS A 74 -22.07 -2.45 -17.77
N LEU A 75 -23.39 -2.64 -17.93
CA LEU A 75 -23.95 -3.50 -18.99
C LEU A 75 -23.66 -2.95 -20.38
N GLU A 76 -23.80 -1.63 -20.59
CA GLU A 76 -23.40 -0.96 -21.85
C GLU A 76 -21.92 -1.17 -22.16
N ASN A 77 -21.05 -1.05 -21.15
CA ASN A 77 -19.61 -1.28 -21.31
C ASN A 77 -19.29 -2.74 -21.65
N ILE A 78 -19.98 -3.71 -21.03
CA ILE A 78 -19.82 -5.13 -21.34
C ILE A 78 -20.21 -5.38 -22.81
N GLN A 79 -21.37 -4.87 -23.24
CA GLN A 79 -21.82 -5.00 -24.63
C GLN A 79 -20.83 -4.37 -25.62
N LEU A 80 -20.29 -3.19 -25.30
CA LEU A 80 -19.29 -2.52 -26.11
C LEU A 80 -17.98 -3.33 -26.19
N LEU A 81 -17.52 -3.89 -25.06
CA LEU A 81 -16.32 -4.72 -24.99
C LEU A 81 -16.50 -6.03 -25.77
N ASP A 82 -17.65 -6.67 -25.66
CA ASP A 82 -17.98 -7.87 -26.43
C ASP A 82 -18.01 -7.60 -27.93
N ALA A 83 -18.60 -6.47 -28.35
CA ALA A 83 -18.57 -6.04 -29.74
C ALA A 83 -17.14 -5.82 -30.23
N ARG A 84 -16.30 -5.12 -29.45
CA ARG A 84 -14.89 -4.91 -29.76
C ARG A 84 -14.10 -6.21 -29.82
N LEU A 85 -14.39 -7.15 -28.92
CA LEU A 85 -13.75 -8.47 -28.90
C LEU A 85 -14.09 -9.24 -30.17
N LYS A 86 -15.36 -9.27 -30.58
CA LYS A 86 -15.81 -9.90 -31.84
C LYS A 86 -15.20 -9.26 -33.08
N LEU A 87 -15.03 -7.93 -33.08
CA LEU A 87 -14.39 -7.19 -34.17
C LEU A 87 -12.87 -7.39 -34.22
N ASN A 88 -12.24 -7.82 -33.13
CA ASN A 88 -10.80 -8.04 -33.08
C ASN A 88 -10.41 -9.24 -33.97
N PRO A 89 -9.54 -9.07 -34.99
CA PRO A 89 -9.09 -10.15 -35.86
C PRO A 89 -8.46 -11.34 -35.13
N LEU A 90 -7.91 -11.12 -33.92
CA LEU A 90 -7.31 -12.17 -33.10
C LEU A 90 -8.35 -13.11 -32.48
N SER A 91 -9.60 -12.68 -32.31
CA SER A 91 -10.63 -13.48 -31.64
C SER A 91 -10.95 -14.79 -32.36
N GLN A 92 -10.77 -14.81 -33.68
CA GLN A 92 -11.02 -15.97 -34.54
C GLN A 92 -9.74 -16.75 -34.88
N HIS A 93 -8.59 -16.34 -34.34
CA HIS A 93 -7.32 -16.94 -34.72
C HIS A 93 -7.14 -18.33 -34.09
N PRO A 94 -6.76 -19.37 -34.86
CA PRO A 94 -6.68 -20.76 -34.37
C PRO A 94 -5.63 -20.99 -33.28
N LYS A 95 -4.66 -20.09 -33.13
CA LYS A 95 -3.61 -20.13 -32.09
C LYS A 95 -3.78 -19.05 -31.01
N LEU A 96 -4.99 -18.55 -30.79
CA LEU A 96 -5.27 -17.46 -29.84
C LEU A 96 -4.70 -17.76 -28.44
N GLU A 97 -4.95 -18.95 -27.91
CA GLU A 97 -4.48 -19.35 -26.58
C GLU A 97 -2.95 -19.30 -26.45
N TYR A 98 -2.24 -19.80 -27.46
CA TYR A 98 -0.76 -19.77 -27.47
C TYR A 98 -0.20 -18.35 -27.52
N LEU A 99 -0.82 -17.47 -28.32
CA LEU A 99 -0.41 -16.06 -28.43
C LEU A 99 -0.68 -15.30 -27.13
N LEU A 100 -1.84 -15.52 -26.49
CA LEU A 100 -2.17 -14.93 -25.20
C LEU A 100 -1.19 -15.38 -24.12
N HIS A 101 -0.88 -16.68 -24.06
CA HIS A 101 0.09 -17.22 -23.12
C HIS A 101 1.50 -16.61 -23.32
N THR A 102 1.94 -16.47 -24.57
CA THR A 102 3.25 -15.88 -24.90
C THR A 102 3.30 -14.38 -24.57
N TYR A 103 2.21 -13.65 -24.84
CA TYR A 103 2.07 -12.25 -24.45
C TYR A 103 2.07 -12.07 -22.93
N GLY A 104 1.38 -12.96 -22.19
CA GLY A 104 1.41 -13.00 -20.73
C GLY A 104 2.82 -13.14 -20.19
N LYS A 105 3.59 -14.12 -20.69
CA LYS A 105 5.01 -14.29 -20.32
C LYS A 105 5.86 -13.06 -20.62
N ARG A 106 5.64 -12.40 -21.77
CA ARG A 106 6.33 -11.15 -22.11
C ARG A 106 5.99 -10.03 -21.12
N ALA A 107 4.71 -9.91 -20.74
CA ALA A 107 4.26 -8.89 -19.79
C ALA A 107 4.86 -9.09 -18.39
N GLU A 108 4.95 -10.34 -17.93
CA GLU A 108 5.63 -10.70 -16.67
C GLU A 108 7.11 -10.29 -16.71
N LYS A 109 7.83 -10.67 -17.76
CA LYS A 109 9.25 -10.29 -17.92
C LYS A 109 9.46 -8.79 -18.06
N PHE A 110 8.54 -8.09 -18.72
CA PHE A 110 8.58 -6.63 -18.78
C PHE A 110 8.38 -6.00 -17.41
N SER A 111 7.44 -6.51 -16.61
CA SER A 111 7.23 -6.07 -15.22
C SER A 111 8.49 -6.27 -14.38
N GLU A 112 9.10 -7.46 -14.43
CA GLU A 112 10.37 -7.76 -13.75
C GLU A 112 11.48 -6.79 -14.16
N LEU A 113 11.64 -6.53 -15.46
CA LEU A 113 12.65 -5.60 -15.99
C LEU A 113 12.41 -4.18 -15.47
N THR A 114 11.18 -3.68 -15.52
CA THR A 114 10.86 -2.34 -15.02
C THR A 114 11.08 -2.21 -13.51
N ALA A 115 10.83 -3.27 -12.74
CA ALA A 115 11.10 -3.29 -11.31
C ALA A 115 12.63 -3.26 -11.03
N ALA A 116 13.39 -4.11 -11.71
CA ALA A 116 14.84 -4.16 -11.59
C ALA A 116 15.51 -2.85 -12.01
N SER A 117 15.06 -2.24 -13.12
CA SER A 117 15.56 -0.94 -13.58
C SER A 117 15.27 0.18 -12.58
N LYS A 118 14.09 0.18 -11.95
CA LYS A 118 13.77 1.13 -10.88
C LYS A 118 14.66 0.93 -9.65
N GLU A 119 14.97 -0.31 -9.30
CA GLU A 119 15.86 -0.60 -8.17
C GLU A 119 17.30 -0.15 -8.46
N LEU A 120 17.78 -0.38 -9.68
CA LEU A 120 19.09 0.09 -10.14
C LEU A 120 19.18 1.61 -10.05
N ASN A 121 18.20 2.32 -10.60
CA ASN A 121 18.17 3.80 -10.57
C ASN A 121 18.13 4.35 -9.13
N LYS A 122 17.50 3.64 -8.17
CA LYS A 122 17.52 4.03 -6.75
C LYS A 122 18.90 3.86 -6.12
N LYS A 123 19.64 2.82 -6.53
CA LYS A 123 20.97 2.49 -6.00
C LYS A 123 22.08 3.32 -6.61
N GLU A 124 21.90 3.85 -7.82
CA GLU A 124 22.84 4.74 -8.48
C GLU A 124 22.93 6.10 -7.76
N SER A 125 23.75 6.16 -6.71
CA SER A 125 24.45 7.33 -6.14
C SER A 125 23.66 8.55 -5.62
N LEU A 126 22.41 8.76 -6.04
CA LEU A 126 21.68 10.00 -5.76
C LEU A 126 21.27 10.14 -4.29
N LEU A 127 20.99 9.02 -3.60
CA LEU A 127 20.63 9.05 -2.18
C LEU A 127 21.73 9.64 -1.29
N GLN A 128 23.01 9.38 -1.60
CA GLN A 128 24.13 9.90 -0.79
C GLN A 128 24.41 11.38 -1.09
N LEU A 129 24.12 11.84 -2.30
CA LEU A 129 24.32 13.24 -2.68
C LEU A 129 23.31 14.16 -1.96
N ASP A 130 22.05 13.75 -1.86
CA ASP A 130 21.03 14.53 -1.15
C ASP A 130 21.36 14.69 0.34
N GLU A 131 21.82 13.61 0.98
CA GLU A 131 22.28 13.65 2.36
C GLU A 131 23.51 14.54 2.51
N LEU A 132 24.51 14.43 1.62
CA LEU A 132 25.68 15.29 1.63
C LEU A 132 25.32 16.77 1.47
N ILE A 133 24.40 17.10 0.56
CA ILE A 133 23.93 18.47 0.34
C ILE A 133 23.23 19.02 1.59
N SER A 134 22.37 18.22 2.23
CA SER A 134 21.67 18.64 3.45
C SER A 134 22.64 18.85 4.62
N ARG A 135 23.62 17.96 4.81
CA ARG A 135 24.68 18.12 5.83
C ARG A 135 25.57 19.34 5.54
N LYS A 136 25.99 19.57 4.29
CA LYS A 136 26.73 20.78 3.90
C LYS A 136 25.96 22.06 4.24
N ARG A 137 24.65 22.07 4.03
CA ARG A 137 23.80 23.22 4.38
C ARG A 137 23.87 23.56 5.88
N VAL A 138 23.87 22.54 6.75
CA VAL A 138 24.00 22.73 8.20
C VAL A 138 25.40 23.28 8.53
N LEU A 139 26.45 22.66 7.99
CA LEU A 139 27.84 23.11 8.22
C LEU A 139 28.08 24.56 7.80
N ARG A 140 27.50 24.99 6.66
CA ARG A 140 27.56 26.38 6.21
C ARG A 140 26.80 27.33 7.15
N ARG A 141 25.61 26.94 7.61
CA ARG A 141 24.80 27.76 8.53
C ARG A 141 25.45 27.93 9.90
N LEU A 142 26.16 26.91 10.39
CA LEU A 142 26.92 26.96 11.64
C LEU A 142 28.31 27.61 11.48
N GLY A 143 28.73 27.95 10.26
CA GLY A 143 30.02 28.60 9.99
C GLY A 143 31.24 27.67 10.03
N PHE A 144 31.03 26.36 9.84
CA PHE A 144 32.12 25.37 9.75
C PHE A 144 32.82 25.42 8.38
N CYS A 145 32.09 25.81 7.34
CA CYS A 145 32.62 26.07 6.00
C CYS A 145 31.89 27.23 5.31
N SER A 146 32.53 27.79 4.29
CA SER A 146 31.98 28.84 3.41
C SER A 146 30.96 28.26 2.41
N GLU A 147 30.24 29.13 1.70
CA GLU A 147 29.36 28.75 0.58
C GLU A 147 30.09 27.99 -0.53
N ASP A 148 31.39 28.27 -0.70
CA ASP A 148 32.30 27.58 -1.64
C ASP A 148 32.94 26.30 -1.05
N ASP A 149 32.40 25.77 0.06
CA ASP A 149 32.92 24.58 0.76
C ASP A 149 34.35 24.71 1.31
N VAL A 150 34.84 25.94 1.50
CA VAL A 150 36.14 26.20 2.14
C VAL A 150 35.99 26.11 3.66
N ILE A 151 36.81 25.27 4.30
CA ILE A 151 36.75 25.02 5.75
C ILE A 151 37.20 26.26 6.55
N HIS A 152 36.43 26.63 7.57
CA HIS A 152 36.76 27.70 8.53
C HIS A 152 37.40 27.16 9.81
N LEU A 153 37.73 28.03 10.76
CA LEU A 153 38.33 27.66 12.04
C LEU A 153 37.48 26.62 12.80
N LYS A 154 36.16 26.82 12.88
CA LYS A 154 35.20 25.87 13.48
C LYS A 154 35.36 24.46 12.89
N GLY A 155 35.38 24.37 11.57
CA GLY A 155 35.58 23.10 10.86
C GLY A 155 36.94 22.47 11.15
N ARG A 156 38.02 23.26 11.21
CA ARG A 156 39.35 22.75 11.56
C ARG A 156 39.40 22.18 12.97
N ILE A 157 38.75 22.83 13.94
CA ILE A 157 38.69 22.33 15.32
C ILE A 157 37.86 21.04 15.37
N ALA A 158 36.72 20.99 14.69
CA ALA A 158 35.87 19.80 14.67
C ALA A 158 36.56 18.60 14.02
N CYS A 159 37.41 18.81 13.01
CA CYS A 159 38.23 17.74 12.43
C CYS A 159 39.17 17.06 13.43
N GLU A 160 39.51 17.71 14.56
CA GLU A 160 40.37 17.13 15.60
C GLU A 160 39.58 16.38 16.69
N ILE A 161 38.24 16.52 16.70
CA ILE A 161 37.37 15.78 17.62
C ILE A 161 36.95 14.50 16.89
N SER A 162 37.30 13.34 17.45
CA SER A 162 36.98 12.03 16.86
C SER A 162 36.02 11.19 17.72
N THR A 163 35.60 11.74 18.85
CA THR A 163 34.76 11.06 19.84
C THR A 163 33.70 12.01 20.37
N GLY A 164 32.44 11.59 20.34
CA GLY A 164 31.29 12.42 20.72
C GLY A 164 30.76 13.26 19.57
N ASP A 165 29.91 14.25 19.89
CA ASP A 165 29.33 15.17 18.90
C ASP A 165 30.30 16.31 18.59
N GLU A 166 30.96 16.26 17.42
CA GLU A 166 32.00 17.22 17.07
C GLU A 166 31.46 18.65 16.89
N LEU A 167 30.22 18.80 16.41
CA LEU A 167 29.61 20.11 16.16
C LEU A 167 29.24 20.79 17.48
N MET A 168 28.59 20.06 18.39
CA MET A 168 28.23 20.60 19.69
C MET A 168 29.46 20.94 20.54
N LEU A 169 30.46 20.07 20.57
CA LEU A 169 31.67 20.30 21.35
C LEU A 169 32.47 21.50 20.84
N THR A 170 32.51 21.72 19.52
CA THR A 170 33.19 22.89 18.96
C THR A 170 32.48 24.21 19.24
N GLU A 171 31.14 24.25 19.20
CA GLU A 171 30.38 25.43 19.62
C GLU A 171 30.61 25.74 21.11
N LEU A 172 30.46 24.75 21.98
CA LEU A 172 30.69 24.94 23.43
C LEU A 172 32.12 25.40 23.74
N LEU A 173 33.11 24.87 23.01
CA LEU A 173 34.51 25.27 23.17
C LEU A 173 34.74 26.73 22.77
N LEU A 174 34.15 27.17 21.66
CA LEU A 174 34.33 28.54 21.15
C LEU A 174 33.48 29.59 21.89
N ASP A 175 32.36 29.17 22.46
CA ASP A 175 31.53 30.01 23.36
C ASP A 175 32.16 30.17 24.75
N GLY A 176 33.28 29.51 25.04
CA GLY A 176 33.98 29.61 26.32
C GLY A 176 33.28 28.87 27.47
N PHE A 177 32.35 27.96 27.16
CA PHE A 177 31.55 27.25 28.18
C PHE A 177 32.40 26.47 29.18
N PHE A 178 33.55 25.94 28.74
CA PHE A 178 34.45 25.15 29.57
C PHE A 178 35.46 25.99 30.38
N SER A 179 35.53 27.31 30.16
CA SER A 179 36.61 28.15 30.72
C SER A 179 36.57 28.29 32.23
N ASP A 180 35.37 28.32 32.83
CA ASP A 180 35.17 28.54 34.28
C ASP A 180 34.96 27.22 35.06
N MET A 181 35.10 26.06 34.40
CA MET A 181 34.88 24.75 35.03
C MET A 181 36.15 24.18 35.65
N THR A 182 36.01 23.50 36.78
CA THR A 182 37.13 22.74 37.36
C THR A 182 37.40 21.46 36.55
N PRO A 183 38.60 20.86 36.63
CA PRO A 183 38.91 19.62 35.91
C PRO A 183 37.93 18.47 36.20
N GLU A 184 37.42 18.39 37.43
CA GLU A 184 36.44 17.38 37.83
C GLU A 184 35.06 17.63 37.19
N GLN A 185 34.64 18.89 37.14
CA GLN A 185 33.39 19.29 36.49
C GLN A 185 33.47 19.06 34.97
N LEU A 186 34.59 19.44 34.35
CA LEU A 186 34.83 19.22 32.92
C LEU A 186 34.77 17.74 32.55
N ALA A 187 35.44 16.87 33.33
CA ALA A 187 35.38 15.43 33.13
C ALA A 187 33.94 14.89 33.28
N GLY A 188 33.18 15.41 34.25
CA GLY A 188 31.77 15.09 34.44
C GLY A 188 30.91 15.46 33.22
N VAL A 189 31.07 16.68 32.69
CA VAL A 189 30.33 17.14 31.50
C VAL A 189 30.72 16.35 30.24
N LEU A 190 32.02 16.16 30.00
CA LEU A 190 32.50 15.42 28.82
C LEU A 190 32.07 13.96 28.84
N SER A 191 31.82 13.37 30.02
CA SER A 191 31.28 12.01 30.13
C SER A 191 29.92 11.85 29.42
N CYS A 192 29.13 12.94 29.31
CA CYS A 192 27.87 12.94 28.59
C CYS A 192 28.02 12.77 27.08
N PHE A 193 29.16 13.13 26.50
CA PHE A 193 29.43 13.03 25.06
C PHE A 193 30.06 11.70 24.65
N VAL A 194 30.53 10.89 25.62
CA VAL A 194 31.20 9.60 25.36
C VAL A 194 30.30 8.40 25.69
N SER A 195 29.39 8.55 26.66
CA SER A 195 28.56 7.43 27.13
C SER A 195 27.24 7.31 26.36
N GLU A 196 27.16 6.37 25.42
CA GLU A 196 25.94 6.08 24.64
C GLU A 196 24.89 5.24 25.39
N LYS A 197 25.28 4.53 26.46
CA LYS A 197 24.38 3.61 27.18
C LYS A 197 23.69 4.30 28.36
N SER A 198 22.36 4.24 28.39
CA SER A 198 21.60 4.65 29.57
C SER A 198 21.81 3.64 30.70
N THR A 199 22.49 4.06 31.77
CA THR A 199 22.53 3.29 33.01
C THR A 199 21.34 3.71 33.86
N SER A 200 20.18 3.06 33.66
CA SER A 200 19.02 3.22 34.52
C SER A 200 19.31 2.62 35.89
N LYS A 201 19.97 3.39 36.75
CA LYS A 201 20.00 3.10 38.18
C LYS A 201 18.64 3.50 38.76
N GLU A 202 17.97 2.57 39.41
CA GLU A 202 16.72 2.78 40.14
C GLU A 202 16.99 3.73 41.32
N GLY A 203 16.76 5.02 41.09
CA GLY A 203 17.04 6.10 42.04
C GLY A 203 17.57 7.30 41.28
N GLY A 204 16.73 8.34 41.12
CA GLY A 204 17.09 9.55 40.38
C GLY A 204 18.45 10.10 40.84
N VAL A 205 19.34 10.33 39.88
CA VAL A 205 20.66 10.92 40.15
C VAL A 205 20.45 12.37 40.57
N ARG A 206 20.73 12.69 41.84
CA ARG A 206 20.71 14.07 42.33
C ARG A 206 22.05 14.73 42.03
N LEU A 207 22.06 15.57 41.01
CA LEU A 207 23.24 16.36 40.64
C LEU A 207 23.38 17.56 41.57
N GLN A 208 24.61 18.06 41.69
CA GLN A 208 24.85 19.37 42.31
C GLN A 208 24.25 20.48 41.42
N PRO A 209 23.79 21.60 42.01
CA PRO A 209 23.10 22.66 41.28
C PRO A 209 23.92 23.20 40.10
N ASP A 210 25.24 23.30 40.27
CA ASP A 210 26.16 23.81 39.25
C ASP A 210 26.23 22.86 38.03
N MET A 211 26.24 21.55 38.27
CA MET A 211 26.25 20.52 37.21
C MET A 211 24.89 20.39 36.53
N GLU A 212 23.80 20.60 37.28
CA GLU A 212 22.46 20.62 36.71
C GLU A 212 22.27 21.82 35.78
N ALA A 213 22.77 23.01 36.18
CA ALA A 213 22.79 24.20 35.34
C ALA A 213 23.61 23.98 34.06
N ALA A 214 24.82 23.42 34.17
CA ALA A 214 25.66 23.09 33.00
C ALA A 214 24.94 22.15 32.01
N LEU A 215 24.26 21.13 32.54
CA LEU A 215 23.51 20.16 31.72
C LEU A 215 22.28 20.80 31.07
N GLN A 216 21.61 21.73 31.74
CA GLN A 216 20.52 22.52 31.15
C GLN A 216 21.03 23.41 30.01
N THR A 217 22.17 24.07 30.18
CA THR A 217 22.78 24.89 29.11
C THR A 217 23.08 24.04 27.88
N ILE A 218 23.72 22.88 28.04
CA ILE A 218 24.01 21.96 26.93
C ILE A 218 22.71 21.54 26.22
N LYS A 219 21.65 21.21 26.98
CA LYS A 219 20.35 20.85 26.41
C LYS A 219 19.69 21.97 25.62
N VAL A 220 19.85 23.23 26.06
CA VAL A 220 19.30 24.39 25.35
C VAL A 220 20.10 24.67 24.08
N SER A 221 21.42 24.54 24.13
CA SER A 221 22.30 24.74 22.96
C SER A 221 22.06 23.72 21.84
N ILE A 222 21.48 22.55 22.13
CA ILE A 222 21.08 21.54 21.12
C ILE A 222 19.94 22.03 20.19
N PHE A 223 19.17 23.06 20.59
CA PHE A 223 17.98 23.52 19.85
C PHE A 223 18.18 24.78 18.99
N TYR A 224 19.39 25.33 18.93
CA TYR A 224 19.74 26.46 18.06
C TYR A 224 20.49 25.99 16.81
#